data_AF-A0A1M3H7L5-F1
#
_entry.id   AF-A0A1M3H7L5-F1
#
_cell.length_a   1.000
_cell.length_b   1.000
_cell.length_c   1.000
_cell.angle_alpha   90.00
_cell.angle_beta   90.00
_cell.angle_gamma   90.00
#
_symmetry.space_group_name_H-M   'P 1'
#
loop_
_entity.id
_entity.type
_entity.pdbx_description
1 polymer ?
#
loop_
_entity_poly.entity_id
_entity_poly.type
_entity_poly.pdbx_seq_one_letter_code
_entity_poly.pdbx_strand_id
1 'polypeptide(L)' 'MVIRIVRPSWSREMEVKTWMKGTAYAMILIKSPARDKGTSFLKKRKEPVLDGYGFYQRRPG' A
#
# COMPACT_ATOMS: atom_id res chain seq x y z
N MET A 1 3.05 -11.91 -11.51
CA MET A 1 3.18 -12.54 -10.16
C MET A 1 1.81 -13.06 -9.79
N VAL A 2 1.75 -14.16 -9.05
CA VAL A 2 0.48 -14.77 -8.64
C VAL A 2 0.39 -14.78 -7.13
N ILE A 3 -0.75 -14.37 -6.57
CA ILE A 3 -1.06 -14.42 -5.15
C ILE A 3 -2.16 -15.46 -4.96
N ARG A 4 -1.87 -16.53 -4.23
CA ARG A 4 -2.84 -17.56 -3.89
C ARG A 4 -3.26 -17.41 -2.44
N ILE A 5 -4.56 -17.32 -2.20
CA ILE A 5 -5.14 -17.34 -0.85
C ILE A 5 -5.80 -18.69 -0.66
N VAL A 6 -5.28 -19.45 0.30
CA VAL A 6 -5.75 -20.80 0.64
C VAL A 6 -6.42 -20.73 2.00
N ARG A 7 -7.70 -21.11 2.05
CA ARG A 7 -8.47 -21.33 3.27
C ARG A 7 -9.00 -22.76 3.24
N PRO A 8 -9.35 -23.35 4.40
CA PRO A 8 -9.85 -24.73 4.44
C PRO A 8 -11.09 -24.96 3.55
N SER A 9 -11.96 -23.95 3.40
CA SER A 9 -13.20 -24.04 2.63
C SER A 9 -13.12 -23.56 1.18
N TRP A 10 -12.11 -22.76 0.81
CA TRP A 10 -11.97 -22.23 -0.54
C TRP A 10 -10.54 -21.79 -0.85
N SER A 11 -10.18 -21.80 -2.13
CA SER A 11 -8.93 -21.21 -2.62
C SER A 11 -9.19 -20.24 -3.76
N ARG A 12 -8.53 -19.08 -3.74
CA ARG A 12 -8.53 -18.14 -4.88
C ARG A 12 -7.12 -17.82 -5.31
N GLU A 13 -6.96 -17.62 -6.61
CA GLU A 13 -5.71 -17.22 -7.24
C GLU A 13 -5.90 -15.85 -7.90
N MET A 14 -4.98 -14.93 -7.65
CA MET A 14 -5.01 -13.57 -8.18
C MET A 14 -3.74 -13.30 -8.94
N GLU A 15 -3.86 -12.88 -10.19
CA GLU A 15 -2.72 -12.43 -10.98
C GLU A 15 -2.50 -10.94 -10.72
N VAL A 16 -1.29 -10.57 -10.35
CA VAL A 16 -0.91 -9.19 -10.04
C VAL A 16 0.33 -8.75 -10.82
N LYS A 17 0.35 -7.47 -11.15
CA LYS A 17 1.53 -6.74 -11.61
C LYS A 17 1.98 -5.81 -10.49
N THR A 18 3.22 -5.96 -10.07
CA THR A 18 3.79 -5.19 -8.97
C THR A 18 4.95 -4.34 -9.47
N TRP A 19 5.07 -3.14 -8.92
CA TRP A 19 6.21 -2.25 -9.12
C TRP A 19 6.70 -1.79 -7.76
N MET A 20 8.00 -1.81 -7.55
CA MET A 20 8.62 -1.36 -6.31
C MET A 20 9.73 -0.37 -6.67
N LYS A 21 9.78 0.75 -5.94
CA LYS A 21 10.86 1.73 -6.05
C LYS A 21 11.48 1.90 -4.66
N GLY A 22 12.57 1.16 -4.45
CA GLY A 22 13.21 1.02 -3.13
C GLY A 22 12.25 0.43 -2.09
N THR A 23 12.37 0.87 -0.85
CA THR A 23 11.52 0.47 0.28
C THR A 23 10.35 1.44 0.53
N ALA A 24 10.39 2.60 -0.13
CA ALA A 24 9.49 3.73 0.12
C ALA A 24 8.21 3.69 -0.72
N TYR A 25 8.25 3.09 -1.92
CA TYR A 25 7.13 3.06 -2.84
C TYR A 25 6.86 1.65 -3.34
N ALA A 26 5.59 1.25 -3.29
CA ALA A 26 5.12 0.02 -3.92
C ALA A 26 3.77 0.27 -4.59
N MET A 27 3.57 -0.29 -5.77
CA MET A 27 2.30 -0.30 -6.47
C MET A 27 1.94 -1.72 -6.86
N ILE A 28 0.69 -2.11 -6.63
CA ILE A 28 0.16 -3.43 -6.94
C ILE A 28 -1.08 -3.22 -7.80
N LEU A 29 -1.12 -3.81 -8.99
CA LEU A 29 -2.28 -3.81 -9.88
C LEU A 29 -2.79 -5.25 -10.02
N ILE A 30 -4.07 -5.46 -9.72
CA ILE A 30 -4.74 -6.74 -9.91
C ILE A 30 -5.16 -6.86 -11.38
N LYS A 31 -4.73 -7.94 -12.02
CA LYS A 31 -5.07 -8.29 -13.41
C LYS A 31 -6.17 -9.36 -13.50
N SER A 32 -6.25 -10.23 -12.51
CA SER A 32 -7.18 -11.36 -12.45
C SER A 32 -7.47 -11.70 -10.98
N PRO A 33 -8.68 -12.16 -10.63
CA PRO A 33 -9.83 -12.52 -11.48
C PRO A 33 -10.58 -11.30 -12.03
N ALA A 34 -11.45 -11.50 -13.04
CA ALA A 34 -12.22 -10.43 -13.69
C ALA A 34 -13.03 -9.56 -12.71
N ARG A 35 -13.47 -10.16 -11.60
CA ARG A 35 -14.17 -9.46 -10.52
C ARG A 35 -13.33 -8.36 -9.85
N ASP A 36 -12.03 -8.61 -9.69
CA ASP A 36 -11.10 -7.72 -8.98
C ASP A 36 -10.12 -7.02 -9.94
N LYS A 37 -10.27 -7.27 -11.26
CA LYS A 37 -9.38 -6.74 -12.30
C LYS A 37 -9.50 -5.21 -12.35
N GLY A 38 -8.34 -4.55 -12.34
CA GLY A 38 -8.24 -3.08 -12.39
C GLY A 38 -8.09 -2.43 -11.03
N THR A 39 -8.30 -3.15 -9.93
CA THR A 39 -8.00 -2.63 -8.59
C THR A 39 -6.50 -2.42 -8.43
N SER A 40 -6.11 -1.23 -7.95
CA SER A 40 -4.72 -0.89 -7.67
C SER A 40 -4.52 -0.44 -6.23
N PHE A 41 -3.37 -0.78 -5.67
CA PHE A 41 -2.93 -0.38 -4.34
C PHE A 41 -1.62 0.38 -4.47
N LEU A 42 -1.55 1.56 -3.85
CA LEU A 42 -0.36 2.39 -3.84
C LEU A 42 0.09 2.61 -2.39
N LYS A 43 1.28 2.10 -2.09
CA LYS A 43 2.04 2.47 -0.90
C LYS A 43 2.96 3.64 -1.28
N LYS A 44 2.66 4.82 -0.74
CA LYS A 44 3.54 6.00 -0.79
C LYS A 44 4.25 6.14 0.56
N ARG A 45 5.47 6.68 0.57
CA ARG A 45 6.14 7.12 1.79
C ARG A 45 5.22 8.10 2.54
N LYS A 46 5.03 7.90 3.85
CA LYS A 46 4.30 8.83 4.72
C LYS A 46 5.05 10.16 4.70
N GLU A 47 4.40 11.19 4.19
CA GLU A 47 4.90 12.55 4.25
C GLU A 47 4.67 13.05 5.68
N PRO A 48 5.70 13.59 6.37
CA PRO A 48 5.48 14.26 7.65
C PRO A 48 4.49 15.39 7.40
N VAL A 49 3.34 15.34 8.07
CA VAL A 49 2.42 16.47 8.12
C VAL A 49 3.15 17.52 8.94
N LEU A 50 3.76 18.50 8.27
CA LEU A 50 4.18 19.74 8.90
C LEU A 50 2.90 20.54 9.14
N ASP A 51 2.12 20.15 10.16
CA ASP A 51 1.07 21.03 10.68
C ASP A 51 1.78 22.24 11.26
N GLY A 52 1.66 23.36 10.55
CA GLY A 52 2.43 24.59 10.74
C GLY A 52 2.13 25.39 12.01
N TYR A 53 1.83 24.76 13.15
CA TYR A 53 1.54 25.44 14.42
C TYR A 53 2.01 24.66 15.65
N GLY A 54 3.25 24.16 15.66
CA GLY A 54 3.75 23.26 16.72
C GLY A 54 5.02 23.66 17.48
N PHE A 55 5.55 24.89 17.33
CA PHE A 55 6.87 25.26 17.89
C PHE A 55 6.87 26.45 18.86
N TYR A 56 5.76 26.71 19.55
CA TYR A 56 5.73 27.65 20.68
C TYR A 56 5.24 26.97 21.94
N GLN A 57 6.06 26.10 22.54
CA GLN A 57 5.98 25.96 23.99
C GLN A 57 7.30 25.50 24.62
N ARG A 58 7.73 26.35 25.56
CA ARG A 58 8.66 26.13 26.68
C ARG A 58 10.16 26.29 26.40
N ARG A 59 10.63 27.55 26.51
CA ARG A 59 11.90 27.81 27.20
C ARG A 59 11.61 27.87 28.70
N PRO A 60 12.32 27.11 29.56
CA PRO A 60 12.30 27.39 30.99
C PRO A 60 13.18 28.61 31.29
N GLY A 61 12.69 29.46 32.20
CA GLY A 61 13.51 30.47 32.89
C GLY A 61 14.28 29.85 34.03
#